data_AF-A0A8J3W117-F1
#
_entry.id   AF-A0A8J3W117-F1
#
_cell.length_a   1.000
_cell.length_b   1.000
_cell.length_c   1.000
_cell.angle_alpha   90.00
_cell.angle_beta   90.00
_cell.angle_gamma   90.00
#
_symmetry.space_group_name_H-M   'P 1'
#
loop_
_entity.id
_entity.type
_entity.pdbx_description
1 polymer ?
#
loop_
_entity_poly.entity_id
_entity_poly.type
_entity_poly.pdbx_seq_one_letter_code
_entity_poly.pdbx_strand_id
1 'polypeptide(L)'
;MPEGEEPELAGVLATQLGRGERETRLSLSRALIALGEVIMPTLRAAMTDLDPRVRQHAIATERLSRDPDAGFEFAIEEAKRIVALGTTGQEG
;
A
#
# COMPACT_ATOMS: atom_id res chain seq x y z
N MET A 1 3.44 -12.15 13.35
CA MET A 1 4.79 -11.59 13.56
C MET A 1 5.09 -11.69 15.04
N PRO A 2 6.34 -11.94 15.45
CA PRO A 2 6.70 -11.76 16.86
C PRO A 2 6.36 -10.31 17.27
N GLU A 3 5.72 -10.15 18.42
CA GLU A 3 5.30 -8.84 18.92
C GLU A 3 6.53 -7.94 19.13
N GLY A 4 6.58 -6.79 18.46
CA GLY A 4 7.64 -5.78 18.61
C GLY A 4 8.53 -5.55 17.39
N GLU A 5 8.44 -6.35 16.32
CA GLU A 5 9.18 -6.14 15.06
C GLU A 5 8.44 -5.25 14.04
N GLU A 6 7.17 -4.91 14.31
CA GLU A 6 6.33 -4.16 13.40
C GLU A 6 6.87 -2.76 13.04
N PRO A 7 7.47 -1.99 13.97
CA PRO A 7 8.07 -0.70 13.64
C PRO A 7 9.27 -0.81 12.69
N GLU A 8 10.10 -1.83 12.86
CA GLU A 8 11.26 -2.08 11.98
C GLU A 8 10.78 -2.47 10.58
N LEU A 9 9.82 -3.40 10.51
CA LEU A 9 9.20 -3.79 9.24
C LEU A 9 8.53 -2.60 8.55
N ALA A 10 7.84 -1.74 9.28
CA ALA A 10 7.26 -0.51 8.73
C ALA A 10 8.33 0.40 8.12
N GLY A 11 9.49 0.53 8.77
CA GLY A 11 10.63 1.28 8.25
C GLY A 11 11.14 0.72 6.92
N VAL A 12 11.33 -0.60 6.84
CA VAL A 12 11.79 -1.29 5.62
C VAL A 12 10.78 -1.13 4.47
N LEU A 13 9.49 -1.34 4.75
CA LEU A 13 8.44 -1.18 3.75
C LEU A 13 8.32 0.27 3.27
N ALA A 14 8.52 1.25 4.14
CA ALA A 14 8.48 2.65 3.75
C ALA A 14 9.56 3.04 2.75
N THR A 15 10.72 2.36 2.72
CA THR A 15 11.74 2.61 1.68
C THR A 15 11.28 2.19 0.28
N GLN A 16 10.17 1.46 0.18
CA GLN A 16 9.55 1.06 -1.09
C GLN A 16 8.44 2.02 -1.55
N LEU A 17 8.12 3.05 -0.77
CA LEU A 17 7.16 4.08 -1.18
C LEU A 17 7.61 4.76 -2.47
N GLY A 18 6.64 5.22 -3.26
CA GLY A 18 6.88 5.75 -4.61
C GLY A 18 7.34 4.73 -5.68
N ARG A 19 7.67 3.48 -5.35
CA ARG A 19 8.16 2.49 -6.33
C ARG A 19 7.03 1.76 -7.06
N GLY A 20 7.34 1.33 -8.28
CA GLY A 20 6.44 0.54 -9.11
C GLY A 20 5.19 1.28 -9.56
N GLU A 21 4.36 0.55 -10.28
CA GLU A 21 3.08 1.02 -10.80
C GLU A 21 1.99 1.01 -9.71
N ARG A 22 0.81 1.51 -10.07
CA ARG A 22 -0.34 1.68 -9.14
C ARG A 22 -0.63 0.45 -8.30
N GLU A 23 -0.59 -0.75 -8.89
CA GLU A 23 -0.87 -2.02 -8.20
C GLU A 23 0.19 -2.36 -7.14
N THR A 24 1.48 -2.25 -7.47
CA THR A 24 2.56 -2.44 -6.49
C THR A 24 2.44 -1.45 -5.32
N ARG A 25 2.12 -0.20 -5.63
CA ARG A 25 1.93 0.84 -4.61
C ARG A 25 0.76 0.52 -3.69
N LEU A 26 -0.35 0.06 -4.25
CA LEU A 26 -1.49 -0.39 -3.46
C LEU A 26 -1.13 -1.56 -2.54
N SER A 27 -0.50 -2.60 -3.08
CA SER A 27 -0.12 -3.78 -2.29
C SER A 27 0.78 -3.40 -1.13
N LEU A 28 1.74 -2.48 -1.36
CA LEU A 28 2.58 -1.93 -0.30
C LEU A 28 1.76 -1.14 0.74
N SER A 29 0.82 -0.29 0.30
CA SER A 29 -0.04 0.48 1.19
C SER A 29 -0.86 -0.43 2.10
N ARG A 30 -1.43 -1.52 1.56
CA ARG A 30 -2.18 -2.51 2.34
C ARG A 30 -1.29 -3.26 3.33
N ALA A 31 -0.07 -3.63 2.92
CA ALA A 31 0.90 -4.29 3.80
C ALA A 31 1.29 -3.39 4.99
N LEU A 32 1.49 -2.09 4.75
CA LEU A 32 1.72 -1.11 5.81
C LEU A 32 0.50 -0.99 6.75
N ILE A 33 -0.70 -0.81 6.20
CA ILE A 33 -1.94 -0.69 6.99
C ILE A 33 -2.19 -1.93 7.87
N ALA A 34 -1.84 -3.13 7.38
CA ALA A 34 -1.98 -4.37 8.15
C ALA A 34 -1.08 -4.43 9.40
N LEU A 35 -0.03 -3.59 9.49
CA LEU A 35 0.79 -3.43 10.70
C LEU A 35 0.11 -2.54 11.76
N GLY A 36 -0.95 -1.82 11.41
CA GLY A 36 -1.70 -0.93 12.30
C GLY A 36 -1.00 0.41 12.57
N GLU A 37 -1.40 1.07 13.67
CA GLU A 37 -0.99 2.45 14.00
C GLU A 37 0.53 2.68 14.14
N VAL A 38 1.31 1.61 14.27
CA VAL A 38 2.79 1.66 14.35
C VAL A 38 3.43 2.28 13.11
N ILE A 39 2.73 2.30 11.97
CA ILE A 39 3.24 2.90 10.73
C ILE A 39 3.20 4.44 10.72
N MET A 40 2.44 5.05 11.62
CA MET A 40 2.13 6.47 11.56
C MET A 40 3.36 7.40 11.65
N PRO A 41 4.36 7.15 12.51
CA PRO A 41 5.60 7.93 12.50
C PRO A 41 6.34 7.82 11.16
N THR A 42 6.38 6.63 10.58
CA THR A 42 7.08 6.34 9.32
C THR A 42 6.39 7.01 8.14
N LEU A 43 5.05 6.96 8.06
CA LEU A 43 4.29 7.68 7.04
C LEU A 43 4.49 9.19 7.15
N ARG A 44 4.48 9.76 8.37
CA ARG A 44 4.76 11.19 8.57
C ARG A 44 6.13 11.60 8.05
N ALA A 45 7.17 10.80 8.27
CA ALA A 45 8.49 11.05 7.72
C ALA A 45 8.46 11.02 6.17
N ALA A 46 7.87 9.99 5.59
CA ALA A 46 7.76 9.85 4.13
C ALA A 46 6.91 10.95 3.46
N MET A 47 5.94 11.54 4.16
CA MET A 47 5.19 12.70 3.67
C MET A 47 6.05 13.97 3.56
N THR A 48 7.22 14.01 4.19
CA THR A 48 8.19 15.12 4.08
C THR A 48 9.33 14.84 3.11
N ASP A 49 9.30 13.69 2.42
CA ASP A 49 10.36 13.27 1.50
C ASP A 49 10.53 14.27 0.32
N LEU A 50 11.76 14.40 -0.15
CA LEU A 50 12.13 15.24 -1.28
C LEU A 50 11.60 14.68 -2.60
N ASP A 51 11.49 13.35 -2.72
CA ASP A 51 10.88 12.70 -3.87
C ASP A 51 9.35 12.88 -3.81
N PRO A 52 8.74 13.61 -4.78
CA PRO A 52 7.30 13.79 -4.81
C PRO A 52 6.52 12.48 -4.92
N ARG A 53 7.11 11.43 -5.51
CA ARG A 53 6.47 10.10 -5.63
C ARG A 53 6.35 9.42 -4.27
N VAL A 54 7.38 9.51 -3.43
CA VAL A 54 7.38 8.99 -2.06
C VAL A 54 6.33 9.74 -1.24
N ARG A 55 6.37 11.07 -1.27
CA ARG A 55 5.41 11.93 -0.56
C ARG A 55 3.97 11.65 -0.95
N GLN A 56 3.66 11.60 -2.25
CA GLN A 56 2.31 11.33 -2.74
C GLN A 56 1.82 9.94 -2.32
N HIS A 57 2.68 8.93 -2.38
CA HIS A 57 2.33 7.59 -1.95
C HIS A 57 2.03 7.56 -0.45
N ALA A 58 2.89 8.15 0.39
CA ALA A 58 2.69 8.21 1.84
C ALA A 58 1.36 8.88 2.23
N ILE A 59 1.00 10.00 1.58
CA ILE A 59 -0.29 10.70 1.81
C ILE A 59 -1.47 9.80 1.43
N ALA A 60 -1.37 9.07 0.31
CA ALA A 60 -2.42 8.14 -0.11
C ALA A 60 -2.58 6.97 0.87
N THR A 61 -1.48 6.40 1.36
CA THR A 61 -1.49 5.33 2.36
C THR A 61 -2.09 5.81 3.68
N GLU A 62 -1.73 7.00 4.15
CA GLU A 62 -2.29 7.57 5.39
C GLU A 62 -3.81 7.75 5.29
N ARG A 63 -4.29 8.29 4.16
CA ARG A 63 -5.73 8.45 3.91
C ARG A 63 -6.47 7.13 3.90
N LEU A 64 -5.90 6.12 3.22
CA LEU A 64 -6.45 4.77 3.15
C LEU A 64 -6.48 4.09 4.53
N SER A 65 -5.49 4.36 5.40
CA SER A 65 -5.47 3.84 6.77
C SER A 65 -6.58 4.42 7.65
N ARG A 66 -6.96 5.68 7.41
CA ARG A 66 -8.00 6.39 8.18
C ARG A 66 -9.41 6.07 7.71
N ASP A 67 -9.55 5.64 6.46
CA ASP A 67 -10.81 5.28 5.82
C ASP A 67 -10.71 3.85 5.26
N PRO A 68 -10.93 2.81 6.10
CA PRO A 68 -10.85 1.42 5.66
C PRO A 68 -11.90 1.05 4.60
N ASP A 69 -13.00 1.82 4.47
CA ASP A 69 -14.02 1.62 3.43
C ASP A 69 -13.49 2.04 2.04
N ALA A 70 -12.57 3.01 1.96
CA ALA A 70 -11.84 3.33 0.72
C ALA A 70 -10.96 2.15 0.24
N GLY A 71 -10.56 1.24 1.14
CA GLY A 71 -9.87 0.00 0.81
C GLY A 71 -10.77 -1.04 0.12
N PHE A 72 -12.08 -0.99 0.40
CA PHE A 72 -13.08 -1.89 -0.16
C PHE A 72 -13.35 -1.62 -1.65
N GLU A 73 -13.44 -0.34 -2.06
CA GLU A 73 -13.51 0.02 -3.49
C GLU A 73 -12.31 -0.53 -4.28
N PHE A 74 -11.13 -0.57 -3.65
CA PHE A 74 -9.93 -1.08 -4.27
C PHE A 74 -9.89 -2.63 -4.37
N ALA A 75 -10.48 -3.34 -3.41
CA ALA A 75 -10.62 -4.80 -3.48
C ALA A 75 -11.56 -5.22 -4.64
N ILE A 76 -12.60 -4.42 -4.87
CA ILE A 76 -13.51 -4.61 -6.02
C ILE A 76 -12.79 -4.39 -7.35
N GLU A 77 -11.94 -3.35 -7.48
CA GLU A 77 -11.13 -3.13 -8.69
C GLU A 77 -10.12 -4.27 -8.95
N GLU A 78 -9.56 -4.86 -7.90
CA GLU A 78 -8.67 -6.02 -8.02
C GLU A 78 -9.43 -7.28 -8.47
N ALA A 79 -10.61 -7.52 -7.92
CA ALA A 79 -11.50 -8.60 -8.36
C ALA A 79 -11.88 -8.45 -9.84
N LYS A 80 -12.20 -7.23 -10.29
CA LYS A 80 -12.45 -6.92 -11.71
C LYS A 80 -11.23 -7.19 -12.58
N ARG A 81 -10.02 -6.87 -12.10
CA ARG A 81 -8.78 -7.09 -12.86
C ARG A 81 -8.41 -8.57 -12.98
N ILE A 82 -8.56 -9.36 -11.92
CA ILE A 82 -8.33 -10.81 -11.97
C ILE A 82 -9.28 -11.45 -13.00
N VAL A 83 -10.54 -11.02 -13.04
CA VAL A 83 -11.50 -11.47 -14.06
C VAL A 83 -11.06 -11.06 -15.47
N ALA A 84 -10.60 -9.83 -15.67
CA ALA A 84 -10.11 -9.35 -16.97
C ALA A 84 -8.82 -10.04 -17.46
N LEU A 85 -7.96 -10.50 -16.54
CA LEU A 85 -6.72 -11.24 -16.84
C LEU A 85 -6.95 -12.76 -16.96
N GLY A 86 -8.03 -13.29 -16.39
CA GLY A 86 -8.42 -14.70 -16.49
C GLY A 86 -9.10 -15.07 -17.81
N THR A 87 -9.62 -14.09 -18.57
CA THR A 87 -10.29 -14.32 -19.87
C THR A 87 -9.34 -14.47 -21.06
N THR A 88 -8.02 -14.38 -20.87
CA THR A 88 -7.02 -14.54 -21.96
C THR A 88 -6.30 -15.89 -21.93
N GLY A 89 -6.85 -16.90 -21.25
CA GLY A 89 -6.16 -18.18 -20.98
C GLY A 89 -6.93 -19.45 -21.31
N GLN A 90 -7.92 -19.41 -22.22
CA GLN A 90 -8.59 -20.64 -22.66
C GLN A 90 -9.02 -20.60 -24.13
N GLU A 91 -8.07 -20.52 -25.05
CA GLU A 91 -8.21 -21.05 -26.41
C GLU A 91 -6.86 -21.60 -26.86
N GLY A 92 -6.78 -22.92 -27.07
CA GLY A 92 -5.59 -23.65 -27.49
C GLY A 92 -5.56 -25.09 -27.00
#